data_AF-A0A8H3CUX7-F1
#
_entry.id   AF-A0A8H3CUX7-F1
#
_cell.length_a   1.000
_cell.length_b   1.000
_cell.length_c   1.000
_cell.angle_alpha   90.00
_cell.angle_beta   90.00
_cell.angle_gamma   90.00
#
_symmetry.space_group_name_H-M   'P 1'
#
loop_
_entity.id
_entity.type
_entity.pdbx_description
1 polymer ?
#
loop_
_entity_poly.entity_id
_entity_poly.type
_entity_poly.pdbx_seq_one_letter_code
_entity_poly.pdbx_strand_id
1 'polypeptide(L)'
;MASLVAVRSTFARTPQIHKRVFISAFHGARRNNASQAALTSGSAKYPYIPGGPVLRGTGNDPTPFPTPNRMHGSHHWAFERLLSVALVPATVSAFVVSPTAYPVLDGLLAVSLVVHSHIGFDSMVVDYLHPRKFPILGPIVKWTLRLLTTGTLIGVYQFNTEDVGLSELVRRVWNA
;
A
#
# COMPACT_ATOMS: atom_id res chain seq x y z
N MET A 1 -105.24 -26.10 49.38
CA MET A 1 -105.12 -24.69 48.97
C MET A 1 -103.87 -24.12 49.62
N ALA A 2 -102.71 -24.25 48.97
CA ALA A 2 -101.45 -23.66 49.40
C ALA A 2 -100.61 -23.41 48.15
N SER A 3 -100.65 -22.16 47.66
CA SER A 3 -99.75 -21.65 46.62
C SER A 3 -98.46 -21.20 47.28
N LEU A 4 -97.31 -21.65 46.77
CA LEU A 4 -96.04 -21.00 47.02
C LEU A 4 -95.30 -20.80 45.69
N VAL A 5 -95.11 -19.52 45.40
CA VAL A 5 -94.53 -18.92 44.21
C VAL A 5 -93.02 -19.22 44.16
N ALA A 6 -92.56 -19.79 43.06
CA ALA A 6 -91.14 -19.98 42.79
C ALA A 6 -90.50 -18.67 42.28
N VAL A 7 -89.65 -18.07 43.11
CA VAL A 7 -88.81 -16.92 42.73
C VAL A 7 -87.57 -17.43 41.99
N ARG A 8 -87.46 -17.12 40.69
CA ARG A 8 -86.25 -17.35 39.89
C ARG A 8 -85.20 -16.28 40.21
N SER A 9 -84.08 -16.66 40.81
CA SER A 9 -82.90 -15.78 40.96
C SER A 9 -82.10 -15.73 39.66
N THR A 10 -82.04 -14.57 39.02
CA THR A 10 -81.12 -14.30 37.90
C THR A 10 -79.73 -13.98 38.45
N PHE A 11 -78.79 -14.92 38.35
CA PHE A 11 -77.38 -14.64 38.61
C PHE A 11 -76.78 -13.83 37.45
N ALA A 12 -76.51 -12.55 37.69
CA ALA A 12 -75.73 -11.71 36.79
C ALA A 12 -74.26 -12.14 36.87
N ARG A 13 -73.67 -12.57 35.74
CA ARG A 13 -72.23 -12.85 35.62
C ARG A 13 -71.48 -11.52 35.53
N THR A 14 -70.66 -11.21 36.53
CA THR A 14 -69.70 -10.11 36.48
C THR A 14 -68.58 -10.43 35.48
N PRO A 15 -68.20 -9.53 34.57
CA PRO A 15 -67.05 -9.77 33.69
C PRO A 15 -65.75 -9.63 34.49
N GLN A 16 -64.91 -10.67 34.47
CA GLN A 16 -63.55 -10.66 35.01
C GLN A 16 -62.66 -9.77 34.13
N ILE A 17 -62.31 -8.59 34.63
CA ILE A 17 -61.36 -7.68 33.98
C ILE A 17 -59.96 -8.23 34.22
N HIS A 18 -59.40 -8.93 33.22
CA HIS A 18 -57.99 -9.32 33.22
C HIS A 18 -57.11 -8.07 33.19
N LYS A 19 -56.52 -7.71 34.34
CA LYS A 19 -55.44 -6.72 34.40
C LYS A 19 -54.22 -7.28 33.67
N ARG A 20 -53.98 -6.80 32.44
CA ARG A 20 -52.72 -7.06 31.73
C ARG A 20 -51.61 -6.31 32.47
N VAL A 21 -50.82 -7.03 33.25
CA VAL A 21 -49.57 -6.51 33.82
C VAL A 21 -48.57 -6.39 32.67
N PHE A 22 -48.39 -5.18 32.15
CA PHE A 22 -47.28 -4.86 31.27
C PHE A 22 -46.02 -4.74 32.12
N ILE A 23 -45.22 -5.80 32.19
CA ILE A 23 -43.86 -5.71 32.70
C ILE A 23 -43.02 -5.05 31.59
N SER A 24 -42.86 -3.72 31.63
CA SER A 24 -41.91 -3.03 30.76
C SER A 24 -40.50 -3.34 31.26
N ALA A 25 -39.88 -4.38 30.73
CA ALA A 25 -38.44 -4.57 30.90
C ALA A 25 -37.73 -3.53 30.01
N PHE A 26 -37.49 -2.34 30.56
CA PHE A 26 -36.53 -1.40 30.01
C PHE A 26 -35.12 -1.99 30.19
N HIS A 27 -34.76 -2.96 29.34
CA HIS A 27 -33.36 -3.27 29.09
C HIS A 27 -32.80 -2.10 28.29
N GLY A 28 -32.37 -1.06 29.00
CA GLY A 28 -31.48 -0.07 28.43
C GLY A 28 -30.23 -0.81 27.98
N ALA A 29 -30.14 -1.08 26.67
CA ALA A 29 -28.91 -1.51 26.06
C ALA A 29 -27.89 -0.40 26.32
N ARG A 30 -27.10 -0.58 27.39
CA ARG A 30 -25.95 0.26 27.67
C ARG A 30 -25.03 0.09 26.48
N ARG A 31 -25.14 1.00 25.50
CA ARG A 31 -24.14 1.15 24.45
C ARG A 31 -22.85 1.48 25.19
N ASN A 32 -22.06 0.45 25.43
CA ASN A 32 -20.67 0.60 25.79
C ASN A 32 -20.01 1.21 24.57
N ASN A 33 -20.10 2.53 24.43
CA ASN A 33 -19.17 3.31 23.64
C ASN A 33 -17.85 3.25 24.42
N ALA A 34 -17.20 2.08 24.41
CA ALA A 34 -15.78 2.00 24.64
C ALA A 34 -15.17 2.77 23.47
N SER A 35 -15.03 4.08 23.65
CA SER A 35 -14.07 4.86 22.90
C SER A 35 -12.74 4.17 23.12
N GLN A 36 -12.38 3.28 22.20
CA GLN A 36 -11.02 2.80 22.09
C GLN A 36 -10.19 4.07 21.89
N ALA A 37 -9.59 4.53 22.98
CA ALA A 37 -8.51 5.48 22.95
C ALA A 37 -7.32 4.77 22.30
N ALA A 38 -7.42 4.54 20.98
CA ALA A 38 -6.29 4.18 20.17
C ALA A 38 -5.43 5.44 20.11
N LEU A 39 -4.34 5.43 20.87
CA LEU A 39 -3.26 6.42 20.83
C LEU A 39 -3.00 6.79 19.36
N THR A 40 -3.44 7.99 18.98
CA THR A 40 -3.61 8.45 17.60
C THR A 40 -2.29 8.86 16.97
N SER A 41 -1.35 7.92 16.86
CA SER A 41 -0.07 8.13 16.16
C SER A 41 -0.02 7.44 14.79
N GLY A 42 -1.11 6.77 14.37
CA GLY A 42 -1.20 6.00 13.12
C GLY A 42 -2.12 6.62 12.07
N SER A 43 -1.91 6.26 10.80
CA SER A 43 -2.79 6.64 9.68
C SER A 43 -4.21 6.09 9.90
N ALA A 44 -5.26 6.85 9.57
CA ALA A 44 -6.66 6.39 9.65
C ALA A 44 -6.93 5.10 8.84
N LYS A 45 -6.15 4.86 7.79
CA LYS A 45 -6.23 3.65 6.96
C LYS A 45 -5.44 2.46 7.54
N TYR A 46 -4.48 2.73 8.41
CA TYR A 46 -3.54 1.78 8.97
C TYR A 46 -3.30 2.13 10.45
N PRO A 47 -4.25 1.81 11.34
CA PRO A 47 -4.11 2.13 12.75
C PRO A 47 -2.88 1.44 13.32
N TYR A 48 -2.05 2.21 14.03
CA TYR A 48 -0.86 1.68 14.69
C TYR A 48 -1.25 0.99 15.99
N ILE A 49 -0.83 -0.27 16.16
CA ILE A 49 -1.07 -1.07 17.36
C ILE A 49 0.30 -1.36 17.98
N PRO A 50 0.58 -0.93 19.22
CA PRO A 50 1.85 -1.21 19.89
C PRO A 50 2.14 -2.72 19.98
N GLY A 51 3.27 -3.16 19.42
CA GLY A 51 3.67 -4.57 19.40
C GLY A 51 2.84 -5.49 18.48
N GLY A 52 1.85 -4.94 17.75
CA GLY A 52 0.98 -5.68 16.84
C GLY A 52 1.26 -5.37 15.36
N PRO A 53 0.74 -6.19 14.43
CA PRO A 53 0.84 -5.94 12.99
C PRO A 53 -0.03 -4.74 12.57
N VAL A 54 0.44 -3.99 11.57
CA VAL A 54 -0.31 -2.87 10.96
C VAL A 54 -1.27 -3.43 9.91
N LEU A 55 -2.53 -3.63 10.29
CA LEU A 55 -3.58 -4.23 9.45
C LEU A 55 -4.56 -3.18 8.90
N ARG A 56 -5.17 -3.49 7.76
CA ARG A 56 -6.35 -2.78 7.26
C ARG A 56 -7.59 -3.52 7.76
N GLY A 57 -8.38 -2.87 8.62
CA GLY A 57 -9.60 -3.48 9.17
C GLY A 57 -9.33 -4.50 10.28
N THR A 58 -10.25 -5.44 10.44
CA THR A 58 -10.20 -6.56 11.39
C THR A 58 -9.63 -7.82 10.76
N GLY A 59 -9.24 -8.82 11.57
CA GLY A 59 -8.72 -10.09 11.07
C GLY A 59 -9.72 -10.91 10.23
N ASN A 60 -11.01 -10.60 10.31
CA ASN A 60 -12.07 -11.28 9.55
C ASN A 60 -12.46 -10.54 8.26
N ASP A 61 -11.85 -9.40 7.96
CA ASP A 61 -12.18 -8.64 6.76
C ASP A 61 -11.47 -9.25 5.53
N PRO A 62 -12.19 -9.42 4.39
CA PRO A 62 -11.58 -9.98 3.19
C PRO A 62 -10.48 -9.04 2.67
N THR A 63 -9.33 -9.60 2.31
CA THR A 63 -8.26 -8.83 1.67
C THR A 63 -8.71 -8.40 0.27
N PRO A 64 -8.76 -7.10 -0.05
CA PRO A 64 -9.15 -6.66 -1.38
C PRO A 64 -8.01 -6.98 -2.35
N PHE A 65 -8.29 -7.83 -3.34
CA PHE A 65 -7.35 -8.11 -4.42
C PHE A 65 -7.58 -7.11 -5.56
N PRO A 66 -6.53 -6.38 -5.99
CA PRO A 66 -6.65 -5.57 -7.20
C PRO A 66 -6.85 -6.48 -8.41
N THR A 67 -7.40 -5.93 -9.49
CA THR A 67 -7.51 -6.66 -10.76
C THR A 67 -6.11 -7.06 -11.25
N PRO A 68 -5.89 -8.32 -11.68
CA PRO A 68 -4.58 -8.76 -12.15
C PRO A 68 -4.08 -7.91 -13.32
N ASN A 69 -2.84 -7.42 -13.24
CA ASN A 69 -2.18 -6.70 -14.32
C ASN A 69 -0.75 -7.23 -14.50
N ARG A 70 -0.48 -7.83 -15.67
CA ARG A 70 0.84 -8.42 -16.00
C ARG A 70 1.96 -7.38 -16.01
N MET A 71 1.66 -6.11 -16.28
CA MET A 71 2.64 -5.01 -16.26
C MET A 71 3.24 -4.79 -14.88
N HIS A 72 2.51 -5.08 -13.80
CA HIS A 72 3.00 -4.94 -12.42
C HIS A 72 3.61 -6.24 -11.85
N GLY A 73 3.62 -7.31 -12.65
CA GLY A 73 4.11 -8.63 -12.24
C GLY A 73 5.09 -9.18 -13.26
N SER A 74 4.63 -10.15 -14.06
CA SER A 74 5.48 -10.93 -14.94
C SER A 74 6.29 -10.10 -15.94
N HIS A 75 5.70 -9.04 -16.54
CA HIS A 75 6.42 -8.21 -17.52
C HIS A 75 7.48 -7.33 -16.86
N HIS A 76 7.18 -6.74 -15.70
CA HIS A 76 8.17 -5.97 -14.94
C HIS A 76 9.35 -6.85 -14.54
N TRP A 77 9.08 -8.04 -13.99
CA TRP A 77 10.12 -8.98 -13.61
C TRP A 77 10.97 -9.43 -14.80
N ALA A 78 10.34 -9.77 -15.94
CA ALA A 78 11.07 -10.19 -17.13
C ALA A 78 11.96 -9.07 -17.68
N PHE A 79 11.45 -7.84 -17.71
CA PHE A 79 12.21 -6.66 -18.13
C PHE A 79 13.42 -6.42 -17.22
N GLU A 80 13.27 -6.47 -15.90
CA GLU A 80 14.38 -6.32 -14.96
C GLU A 80 15.49 -7.34 -15.22
N ARG A 81 15.12 -8.62 -15.40
CA ARG A 81 16.09 -9.69 -15.63
C ARG A 81 16.78 -9.51 -16.98
N LEU A 82 16.04 -9.17 -18.03
CA LEU A 82 16.61 -8.90 -19.35
C LEU A 82 17.57 -7.72 -19.32
N LEU A 83 17.19 -6.61 -18.70
CA LEU A 83 18.05 -5.43 -18.55
C LEU A 83 19.33 -5.76 -17.79
N SER A 84 19.22 -6.55 -16.71
CA SER A 84 20.38 -6.98 -15.91
C SER A 84 21.34 -7.86 -16.71
N VAL A 85 20.81 -8.80 -17.51
CA VAL A 85 21.63 -9.66 -18.37
C VAL A 85 22.26 -8.85 -19.51
N ALA A 86 21.52 -7.91 -20.10
CA ALA A 86 22.01 -7.06 -21.19
C ALA A 86 23.13 -6.10 -20.75
N LEU A 87 23.14 -5.68 -19.49
CA LEU A 87 24.21 -4.84 -18.95
C LEU A 87 25.58 -5.54 -18.96
N VAL A 88 25.64 -6.86 -18.82
CA VAL A 88 26.92 -7.61 -18.81
C VAL A 88 27.72 -7.42 -20.11
N PRO A 89 27.19 -7.76 -21.31
CA PRO A 89 27.92 -7.49 -22.56
C PRO A 89 28.05 -6.00 -22.86
N ALA A 90 27.10 -5.15 -22.45
CA ALA A 90 27.21 -3.71 -22.62
C ALA A 90 28.44 -3.14 -21.88
N THR A 91 28.65 -3.56 -20.63
CA THR A 91 29.83 -3.18 -19.85
C THR A 91 31.12 -3.69 -20.50
N VAL A 92 31.17 -4.97 -20.91
CA VAL A 92 32.34 -5.51 -21.63
C VAL A 92 32.63 -4.70 -22.90
N SER A 93 31.59 -4.36 -23.68
CA SER A 93 31.75 -3.58 -24.91
C SER A 93 32.36 -2.20 -24.65
N ALA A 94 31.99 -1.53 -23.56
CA ALA A 94 32.52 -0.22 -23.21
C ALA A 94 34.00 -0.24 -22.78
N PHE A 95 34.51 -1.39 -22.31
CA PHE A 95 35.95 -1.54 -22.00
C PHE A 95 36.79 -1.89 -23.23
N VAL A 96 36.23 -2.64 -24.18
CA VAL A 96 36.95 -3.09 -25.38
C VAL A 96 36.97 -2.00 -26.46
N VAL A 97 35.86 -1.28 -26.59
CA VAL A 97 35.68 -0.26 -27.62
C VAL A 97 36.15 1.09 -27.10
N SER A 98 36.84 1.88 -27.93
CA SER A 98 37.25 3.23 -27.54
C SER A 98 36.02 4.11 -27.27
N PRO A 99 35.87 4.69 -26.05
CA PRO A 99 34.76 5.56 -25.66
C PRO A 99 34.43 6.65 -26.70
N THR A 100 35.48 7.33 -27.16
CA THR A 100 35.41 8.49 -28.06
C THR A 100 34.98 8.14 -29.48
N ALA A 101 35.11 6.88 -29.90
CA ALA A 101 34.73 6.45 -31.24
C ALA A 101 33.25 6.06 -31.33
N TYR A 102 32.60 5.74 -30.20
CA TYR A 102 31.24 5.23 -30.16
C TYR A 102 30.41 5.84 -29.00
N PRO A 103 30.14 7.17 -29.04
CA PRO A 103 29.43 7.87 -27.97
C PRO A 103 28.00 7.35 -27.75
N VAL A 104 27.37 6.78 -28.78
CA VAL A 104 26.04 6.14 -28.66
C VAL A 104 26.10 4.91 -27.75
N LEU A 105 27.15 4.09 -27.83
CA LEU A 105 27.29 2.92 -26.97
C LEU A 105 27.52 3.33 -25.51
N ASP A 106 28.31 4.38 -25.28
CA ASP A 106 28.53 4.95 -23.94
C ASP A 106 27.21 5.49 -23.36
N GLY A 107 26.45 6.24 -24.16
CA GLY A 107 25.12 6.71 -23.79
C GLY A 107 24.13 5.58 -23.48
N LEU A 108 24.12 4.52 -24.29
CA LEU A 108 23.26 3.35 -24.06
C LEU A 108 23.62 2.62 -22.77
N LEU A 109 24.91 2.40 -22.51
CA LEU A 109 25.38 1.80 -21.27
C LEU A 109 24.94 2.66 -20.07
N ALA A 110 25.16 3.97 -20.16
CA ALA A 110 24.85 4.90 -19.11
C ALA A 110 23.36 4.96 -18.76
N VAL A 111 22.50 5.11 -19.76
CA VAL A 111 21.04 5.12 -19.57
C VAL A 111 20.57 3.78 -19.00
N SER A 112 21.06 2.66 -19.55
CA SER A 112 20.70 1.32 -19.06
C SER A 112 21.10 1.14 -17.60
N LEU A 113 22.28 1.63 -17.20
CA LEU A 113 22.76 1.57 -15.83
C LEU A 113 21.89 2.40 -14.87
N VAL A 114 21.49 3.61 -15.29
CA VAL A 114 20.59 4.47 -14.51
C VAL A 114 19.22 3.82 -14.33
N VAL A 115 18.65 3.26 -15.40
CA VAL A 115 17.34 2.58 -15.34
C VAL A 115 17.41 1.35 -14.44
N HIS A 116 18.44 0.51 -14.57
CA HIS A 116 18.64 -0.64 -13.69
C HIS A 116 18.76 -0.23 -12.22
N SER A 117 19.53 0.83 -11.95
CA SER A 117 19.70 1.38 -10.60
C SER A 117 18.39 1.93 -10.04
N HIS A 118 17.58 2.63 -10.85
CA HIS A 118 16.28 3.15 -10.42
C HIS A 118 15.36 2.03 -9.94
N ILE A 119 15.28 0.92 -10.70
CA ILE A 119 14.40 -0.21 -10.35
C ILE A 119 14.90 -0.92 -9.07
N GLY A 120 16.22 -1.07 -8.93
CA GLY A 120 16.84 -1.60 -7.72
C GLY A 120 16.53 -0.74 -6.49
N PHE A 121 16.68 0.58 -6.59
CA PHE A 121 16.34 1.49 -5.50
C PHE A 121 14.84 1.57 -5.22
N ASP A 122 13.97 1.51 -6.23
CA ASP A 122 12.52 1.47 -6.02
C ASP A 122 12.11 0.21 -5.24
N SER A 123 12.77 -0.93 -5.50
CA SER A 123 12.60 -2.16 -4.71
C SER A 123 12.97 -1.94 -3.23
N MET A 124 14.11 -1.30 -2.95
CA MET A 124 14.49 -0.95 -1.58
C MET A 124 13.47 -0.02 -0.89
N VAL A 125 12.93 0.96 -1.63
CA VAL A 125 11.91 1.88 -1.10
C VAL A 125 10.62 1.14 -0.78
N VAL A 126 10.16 0.24 -1.64
CA VAL A 126 8.94 -0.54 -1.44
C VAL A 126 9.06 -1.50 -0.25
N ASP A 127 10.22 -2.12 -0.07
CA ASP A 127 10.48 -3.11 0.98
C ASP A 127 10.70 -2.46 2.36
N TYR A 128 11.52 -1.42 2.43
CA TYR A 128 11.95 -0.86 3.72
C TYR A 128 11.20 0.42 4.13
N LEU A 129 10.74 1.22 3.17
CA LEU A 129 10.12 2.53 3.41
C LEU A 129 8.64 2.56 2.99
N HIS A 130 7.96 1.43 3.14
CA HIS A 130 6.56 1.29 2.72
C HIS A 130 5.64 2.30 3.43
N PRO A 131 4.71 2.98 2.71
CA PRO A 131 3.84 4.03 3.25
C PRO A 131 2.89 3.56 4.35
N ARG A 132 2.67 2.25 4.49
CA ARG A 132 1.94 1.64 5.61
C ARG A 132 2.61 1.91 6.96
N LYS A 133 3.94 1.84 6.99
CA LYS A 133 4.75 2.07 8.20
C LYS A 133 5.26 3.51 8.26
N PHE A 134 5.60 4.08 7.10
CA PHE A 134 6.18 5.41 6.97
C PHE A 134 5.30 6.30 6.07
N PRO A 135 4.16 6.81 6.56
CA PRO A 135 3.18 7.52 5.73
C PRO A 135 3.68 8.84 5.15
N ILE A 136 4.68 9.48 5.78
CA ILE A 136 5.28 10.73 5.33
C ILE A 136 6.58 10.46 4.55
N LEU A 137 7.51 9.71 5.17
CA LEU A 137 8.83 9.46 4.59
C LEU A 137 8.77 8.61 3.32
N GLY A 138 7.90 7.60 3.24
CA GLY A 138 7.79 6.73 2.06
C GLY A 138 7.48 7.49 0.77
N PRO A 139 6.41 8.31 0.72
CA PRO A 139 6.11 9.14 -0.44
C PRO A 139 7.21 10.15 -0.80
N ILE A 140 7.84 10.78 0.20
CA ILE A 140 8.93 11.73 -0.04
C ILE A 140 10.09 11.03 -0.75
N VAL A 141 10.59 9.92 -0.18
CA VAL A 141 11.73 9.19 -0.75
C VAL A 141 11.42 8.65 -2.14
N LYS A 142 10.19 8.17 -2.37
CA LYS A 142 9.75 7.74 -3.71
C LYS A 142 9.86 8.86 -4.74
N TRP A 143 9.43 10.08 -4.40
CA TRP A 143 9.53 11.21 -5.32
C TRP A 143 10.96 11.73 -5.47
N THR A 144 11.73 11.74 -4.38
CA THR A 144 13.16 12.06 -4.43
C THR A 144 13.91 11.11 -5.35
N LEU A 145 13.66 9.80 -5.27
CA LEU A 145 14.27 8.82 -6.17
C LEU A 145 13.96 9.15 -7.64
N ARG A 146 12.71 9.48 -7.96
CA ARG A 146 12.32 9.87 -9.33
C ARG A 146 13.02 11.14 -9.80
N LEU A 147 13.09 12.17 -8.94
CA LEU A 147 13.78 13.41 -9.27
C LEU A 147 15.27 13.19 -9.49
N LEU A 148 15.92 12.40 -8.62
CA LEU A 148 17.33 12.05 -8.77
C LEU A 148 17.55 11.27 -10.07
N THR A 149 16.73 10.27 -10.38
CA THR A 149 16.85 9.52 -11.64
C THR A 149 16.72 10.42 -12.86
N THR A 150 15.73 11.32 -12.90
CA THR A 150 15.59 12.27 -14.01
C THR A 150 16.79 13.22 -14.09
N GLY A 151 17.25 13.75 -12.95
CA GLY A 151 18.44 14.61 -12.89
C GLY A 151 19.70 13.89 -13.38
N THR A 152 19.89 12.63 -12.99
CA THR A 152 21.00 11.78 -13.46
C THR A 152 20.89 11.53 -14.96
N LEU A 153 19.72 11.23 -15.50
CA LEU A 153 19.55 11.05 -16.95
C LEU A 153 19.90 12.31 -17.74
N ILE A 154 19.49 13.49 -17.26
CA ILE A 154 19.84 14.77 -17.88
C ILE A 154 21.36 15.00 -17.81
N GLY A 155 21.96 14.78 -16.64
CA GLY A 155 23.41 14.95 -16.45
C GLY A 155 24.23 14.01 -17.33
N VAL A 156 23.84 12.73 -17.40
CA VAL A 156 24.47 11.73 -18.27
C VAL A 156 24.32 12.08 -19.75
N TYR A 157 23.16 12.61 -20.16
CA TYR A 157 22.96 13.09 -21.52
C TYR A 157 23.94 14.23 -21.85
N GLN A 158 23.98 15.28 -21.02
CA GLN A 158 24.90 16.40 -21.21
C GLN A 158 26.36 15.97 -21.19
N PHE A 159 26.73 15.04 -20.30
CA PHE A 159 28.09 14.56 -20.17
C PHE A 159 28.58 13.75 -21.38
N ASN A 160 27.66 13.04 -22.06
CA ASN A 160 27.98 12.31 -23.28
C ASN A 160 27.91 13.16 -24.55
N THR A 161 27.17 14.27 -24.57
CA THR A 161 27.04 15.13 -25.77
C THR A 161 27.99 16.32 -25.77
N GLU A 162 28.21 16.95 -24.60
CA GLU A 162 28.98 18.20 -24.48
C GLU A 162 30.34 18.03 -23.78
N ASP A 163 30.60 16.87 -23.17
CA ASP A 163 31.83 16.57 -22.44
C ASP A 163 32.46 15.26 -22.95
N VAL A 164 33.40 14.71 -22.18
CA VAL A 164 34.27 13.62 -22.61
C VAL A 164 33.58 12.25 -22.74
N GLY A 165 32.41 12.08 -22.12
CA GLY A 165 31.71 10.80 -22.01
C GLY A 165 32.08 9.98 -20.78
N LEU A 166 31.15 9.15 -20.32
CA LEU A 166 31.26 8.41 -19.05
C LEU A 166 32.41 7.40 -19.04
N SER A 167 32.52 6.59 -20.07
CA SER A 167 33.55 5.54 -20.15
C SER A 167 34.95 6.14 -20.28
N GLU A 168 35.11 7.26 -20.98
CA GLU A 168 36.37 8.00 -21.05
C GLU A 168 36.71 8.68 -19.72
N LEU A 169 35.72 9.23 -19.00
CA LEU A 169 35.95 9.74 -17.64
C LEU A 169 36.46 8.63 -16.72
N VAL A 170 35.83 7.45 -16.72
CA VAL A 170 36.28 6.31 -15.92
C VAL A 170 37.72 5.93 -16.28
N ARG A 171 38.05 5.90 -17.58
CA ARG A 171 39.41 5.61 -18.05
C ARG A 171 40.43 6.66 -17.56
N ARG A 172 40.09 7.95 -17.60
CA ARG A 172 40.98 9.03 -17.14
C ARG A 172 41.19 8.99 -15.64
N VAL A 173 40.13 8.78 -14.86
CA VAL A 173 40.19 8.65 -13.39
C VAL A 173 41.02 7.44 -12.98
N TRP A 174 40.96 6.34 -13.74
CA TRP A 174 41.75 5.14 -13.44
C TRP A 174 43.26 5.31 -13.65
N ASN A 175 43.67 6.19 -14.56
CA ASN A 175 45.07 6.48 -14.87
C ASN A 175 45.60 7.76 -14.21
N ALA A 176 44.79 8.40 -13.37
CA ALA A 176 45.17 9.58 -12.60
C ALA A 176 45.96 9.19 -11.34
#